data_AF-A0A953MZI5-F1
#
_entry.id   AF-A0A953MZI5-F1
#
_cell.length_a   1.000
_cell.length_b   1.000
_cell.length_c   1.000
_cell.angle_alpha   90.00
_cell.angle_beta   90.00
_cell.angle_gamma   90.00
#
_symmetry.space_group_name_H-M   'P 1'
#
loop_
_entity.id
_entity.type
_entity.pdbx_description
1 polymer ?
#
loop_
_entity_poly.entity_id
_entity_poly.type
_entity_poly.pdbx_seq_one_letter_code
_entity_poly.pdbx_strand_id
1 'polypeptide(L)'
;MSKEERIAYFQTDYANMAPATRARLEVDLMRHYFTPRYQCVPFDPTELVELAKQQWPQHPQRAEALARCTEQWRESTGYGYFQDPKARDGKPCKGGFLLHCPRQGELLFDTDKDGGIIGVEYLAIVLRGEEEEVEPVPVMRIVHWIPGQARDDGRPRLGREPRMHTDEHR
;
A
#
# COMPACT_ATOMS: atom_id res chain seq x y z
N MET A 1 -5.00 -5.12 14.24
CA MET A 1 -5.24 -6.37 14.99
C MET A 1 -3.96 -7.18 14.96
N SER A 2 -3.69 -7.89 16.04
CA SER A 2 -2.76 -9.01 16.11
C SER A 2 -3.26 -10.21 15.28
N LYS A 3 -2.40 -11.21 15.08
CA LYS A 3 -2.75 -12.45 14.38
C LYS A 3 -3.77 -13.27 15.18
N GLU A 4 -3.68 -13.24 16.50
CA GLU A 4 -4.60 -13.88 17.44
C GLU A 4 -6.01 -13.26 17.35
N GLU A 5 -6.11 -11.93 17.29
CA GLU A 5 -7.40 -11.23 17.08
C GLU A 5 -8.03 -11.58 15.72
N ARG A 6 -7.23 -11.71 14.66
CA ARG A 6 -7.70 -12.18 13.33
C ARG A 6 -8.22 -13.62 13.37
N ILE A 7 -7.62 -14.52 14.15
CA ILE A 7 -8.08 -15.93 14.26
C ILE A 7 -9.38 -16.02 15.06
N ALA A 8 -9.48 -15.31 16.19
CA ALA A 8 -10.72 -15.24 16.97
C ALA A 8 -11.87 -14.68 16.13
N TYR A 9 -11.60 -13.67 15.29
CA TYR A 9 -12.56 -13.06 14.38
C TYR A 9 -13.24 -14.05 13.42
N PHE A 10 -12.48 -14.92 12.74
CA PHE A 10 -13.05 -15.93 11.83
C PHE A 10 -13.86 -17.03 12.54
N GLN A 11 -13.73 -17.17 13.85
CA GLN A 11 -14.42 -18.17 14.67
C GLN A 11 -15.63 -17.60 15.42
N THR A 12 -15.87 -16.28 15.35
CA THR A 12 -16.98 -15.64 16.06
C THR A 12 -18.33 -15.80 15.35
N ASP A 13 -19.35 -16.21 16.10
CA ASP A 13 -20.73 -16.26 15.62
C ASP A 13 -21.32 -14.84 15.48
N TYR A 14 -21.15 -14.27 14.28
CA TYR A 14 -21.63 -12.93 13.93
C TYR A 14 -23.15 -12.77 14.11
N ALA A 15 -23.93 -13.83 13.88
CA ALA A 15 -25.39 -13.76 13.95
C ALA A 15 -25.87 -13.49 15.38
N ASN A 16 -25.20 -14.11 16.36
CA ASN A 16 -25.55 -14.03 17.79
C ASN A 16 -24.85 -12.90 18.57
N MET A 17 -24.03 -12.06 17.91
CA MET A 17 -23.44 -10.89 18.56
C MET A 17 -24.47 -9.82 18.95
N ALA A 18 -24.26 -9.20 20.11
CA ALA A 18 -25.00 -8.01 20.51
C ALA A 18 -24.84 -6.86 19.48
N PRO A 19 -25.90 -6.07 19.17
CA PRO A 19 -25.85 -5.09 18.08
C PRO A 19 -24.71 -4.06 18.17
N ALA A 20 -24.39 -3.59 19.38
CA ALA A 20 -23.29 -2.65 19.60
C ALA A 20 -21.91 -3.27 19.34
N THR A 21 -21.75 -4.57 19.58
CA THR A 21 -20.54 -5.33 19.25
C THR A 21 -20.39 -5.49 17.75
N ARG A 22 -21.49 -5.80 17.02
CA ARG A 22 -21.48 -5.84 15.55
C ARG A 22 -21.14 -4.50 14.92
N ALA A 23 -21.80 -3.42 15.33
CA ALA A 23 -21.53 -2.09 14.79
C ALA A 23 -20.08 -1.63 15.04
N ARG A 24 -19.50 -1.98 16.20
CA ARG A 24 -18.08 -1.75 16.47
C ARG A 24 -17.18 -2.62 15.59
N LEU A 25 -17.51 -3.90 15.44
CA LEU A 25 -16.77 -4.82 14.58
C LEU A 25 -16.79 -4.36 13.12
N GLU A 26 -17.94 -3.93 12.60
CA GLU A 26 -18.06 -3.30 11.27
C GLU A 26 -17.14 -2.08 11.15
N VAL A 27 -17.11 -1.19 12.14
CA VAL A 27 -16.20 -0.02 12.13
C VAL A 27 -14.72 -0.43 12.21
N ASP A 28 -14.36 -1.40 13.03
CA ASP A 28 -12.97 -1.85 13.18
C ASP A 28 -12.51 -2.68 11.95
N LEU A 29 -13.42 -3.38 11.26
CA LEU A 29 -13.20 -3.98 9.93
C LEU A 29 -13.04 -2.91 8.86
N MET A 30 -13.96 -1.95 8.78
CA MET A 30 -13.85 -0.82 7.86
C MET A 30 -12.54 -0.06 8.09
N ARG A 31 -12.07 0.07 9.34
CA ARG A 31 -10.76 0.65 9.63
C ARG A 31 -9.61 -0.27 9.22
N HIS A 32 -9.66 -1.56 9.51
CA HIS A 32 -8.54 -2.47 9.20
C HIS A 32 -8.34 -2.67 7.69
N TYR A 33 -9.42 -2.90 6.95
CA TYR A 33 -9.37 -3.16 5.50
C TYR A 33 -9.40 -1.89 4.63
N PHE A 34 -9.92 -0.76 5.13
CA PHE A 34 -10.14 0.45 4.30
C PHE A 34 -9.46 1.72 4.83
N THR A 35 -8.66 1.65 5.92
CA THR A 35 -7.70 2.75 6.20
C THR A 35 -6.55 2.65 5.21
N PRO A 36 -6.29 3.66 4.37
CA PRO A 36 -5.33 3.54 3.28
C PRO A 36 -3.89 3.54 3.81
N ARG A 37 -3.33 2.35 4.01
CA ARG A 37 -1.88 2.13 4.11
C ARG A 37 -1.22 1.93 2.74
N TYR A 38 -2.04 1.85 1.69
CA TYR A 38 -1.63 1.58 0.33
C TYR A 38 -0.57 2.58 -0.15
N GLN A 39 0.62 2.06 -0.44
CA GLN A 39 1.64 2.81 -1.15
C GLN A 39 1.51 2.48 -2.64
N CYS A 40 1.22 3.50 -3.46
CA CYS A 40 1.40 3.38 -4.90
C CYS A 40 2.91 3.35 -5.21
N VAL A 41 3.35 2.30 -5.89
CA VAL A 41 4.72 2.14 -6.38
C VAL A 41 4.72 1.84 -7.88
N PRO A 42 5.75 2.25 -8.63
CA PRO A 42 5.93 1.80 -10.00
C PRO A 42 5.98 0.26 -10.08
N PHE A 43 5.36 -0.30 -11.11
CA PHE A 43 5.31 -1.74 -11.36
C PHE A 43 5.74 -2.03 -12.79
N ASP A 44 6.65 -2.99 -12.98
CA ASP A 44 7.04 -3.46 -14.32
C ASP A 44 6.29 -4.76 -14.64
N PRO A 45 5.30 -4.74 -15.55
CA PRO A 45 4.53 -5.92 -15.92
C PRO A 45 5.25 -6.81 -16.94
N THR A 46 6.42 -6.42 -17.46
CA THR A 46 7.04 -7.01 -18.66
C THR A 46 7.17 -8.54 -18.60
N GLU A 47 7.74 -9.09 -17.52
CA GLU A 47 7.86 -10.55 -17.35
C GLU A 47 6.50 -11.25 -17.34
N LEU A 48 5.50 -10.65 -16.70
CA LEU A 48 4.15 -11.20 -16.56
C LEU A 48 3.37 -11.16 -17.88
N VAL A 49 3.58 -10.11 -18.68
CA VAL A 49 3.04 -9.98 -20.05
C VAL A 49 3.57 -11.09 -20.94
N GLU A 50 4.87 -11.40 -20.90
CA GLU A 50 5.44 -12.50 -21.69
C GLU A 50 4.98 -13.87 -21.19
N LEU A 51 4.90 -14.10 -19.88
CA LEU A 51 4.33 -15.33 -19.32
C LEU A 51 2.86 -15.53 -19.73
N ALA A 52 2.06 -14.45 -19.73
CA ALA A 52 0.66 -14.49 -20.13
C ALA A 52 0.49 -14.82 -21.62
N LYS A 53 1.34 -14.28 -22.51
CA LYS A 53 1.37 -14.65 -23.94
C LYS A 53 1.70 -16.13 -24.15
N GLN A 54 2.63 -16.67 -23.35
CA GLN A 54 3.06 -18.07 -23.45
C GLN A 54 2.01 -19.04 -22.90
N GLN A 55 1.38 -18.73 -21.76
CA GLN A 55 0.41 -19.62 -21.10
C GLN A 55 -1.00 -19.52 -21.69
N TRP A 56 -1.37 -18.38 -22.27
CA TRP A 56 -2.69 -18.17 -22.88
C TRP A 56 -2.61 -17.52 -24.27
N PRO A 57 -1.99 -18.18 -25.27
CA PRO A 57 -1.95 -17.66 -26.64
C PRO A 57 -3.36 -17.46 -27.25
N GLN A 58 -4.40 -18.12 -26.72
CA GLN A 58 -5.80 -17.94 -27.09
C GLN A 58 -6.52 -16.77 -26.36
N HIS A 59 -5.85 -16.09 -25.42
CA HIS A 59 -6.41 -14.97 -24.65
C HIS A 59 -5.47 -13.75 -24.61
N PRO A 60 -5.10 -13.18 -25.77
CA PRO A 60 -4.15 -12.05 -25.86
C PRO A 60 -4.56 -10.84 -25.02
N GLN A 61 -5.87 -10.62 -24.83
CA GLN A 61 -6.40 -9.54 -23.99
C GLN A 61 -5.93 -9.58 -22.53
N ARG A 62 -5.51 -10.75 -22.01
CA ARG A 62 -4.92 -10.87 -20.65
C ARG A 62 -3.53 -10.24 -20.60
N ALA A 63 -2.70 -10.49 -21.61
CA ALA A 63 -1.38 -9.88 -21.73
C ALA A 63 -1.49 -8.37 -21.97
N GLU A 64 -2.45 -7.92 -22.78
CA GLU A 64 -2.76 -6.49 -22.96
C GLU A 64 -3.25 -5.82 -21.67
N ALA A 65 -4.04 -6.51 -20.85
CA ALA A 65 -4.49 -6.00 -19.56
C ALA A 65 -3.32 -5.87 -18.56
N LEU A 66 -2.46 -6.89 -18.48
CA LEU A 66 -1.22 -6.82 -17.69
C LEU A 66 -0.30 -5.69 -18.15
N ALA A 67 -0.18 -5.44 -19.46
CA ALA A 67 0.66 -4.36 -19.99
C ALA A 67 0.19 -2.95 -19.58
N ARG A 68 -1.06 -2.79 -19.13
CA ARG A 68 -1.59 -1.52 -18.57
C ARG A 68 -1.36 -1.37 -17.07
N CYS A 69 -0.94 -2.43 -16.38
CA CYS A 69 -0.59 -2.42 -14.97
C CYS A 69 0.83 -1.86 -14.79
N THR A 70 1.00 -0.54 -14.81
CA THR A 70 2.31 0.13 -14.64
C THR A 70 2.55 0.70 -13.23
N GLU A 71 1.54 0.64 -12.38
CA GLU A 71 1.55 1.08 -10.99
C GLU A 71 0.83 0.05 -10.12
N GLN A 72 1.32 -0.18 -8.90
CA GLN A 72 0.72 -1.10 -7.94
C GLN A 72 0.56 -0.41 -6.58
N TRP A 73 -0.66 -0.44 -6.06
CA TRP A 73 -1.00 -0.09 -4.67
C TRP A 73 -0.81 -1.33 -3.80
N ARG A 74 0.30 -1.41 -3.07
CA ARG A 74 0.61 -2.57 -2.23
C ARG A 74 -0.12 -2.50 -0.89
N GLU A 75 -0.74 -3.60 -0.49
CA GLU A 75 -1.38 -3.76 0.84
C GLU A 75 -0.47 -4.57 1.77
N SER A 76 0.00 -5.71 1.29
CA SER A 76 0.84 -6.66 2.03
C SER A 76 1.90 -7.29 1.13
N THR A 77 2.62 -8.30 1.63
CA THR A 77 3.41 -9.21 0.77
C THR A 77 2.53 -10.14 -0.06
N GLY A 78 1.28 -10.41 0.38
CA GLY A 78 0.32 -11.30 -0.29
C GLY A 78 -0.63 -10.62 -1.28
N TYR A 79 -0.86 -9.30 -1.15
CA TYR A 79 -1.91 -8.58 -1.88
C TYR A 79 -1.46 -7.21 -2.44
N GLY A 80 -1.93 -6.89 -3.64
CA GLY A 80 -1.80 -5.55 -4.23
C GLY A 80 -2.82 -5.26 -5.34
N TYR A 81 -3.08 -3.97 -5.58
CA TYR A 81 -4.08 -3.49 -6.53
C TYR A 81 -3.44 -2.69 -7.67
N PHE A 82 -4.04 -2.73 -8.86
CA PHE A 82 -3.62 -1.97 -10.06
C PHE A 82 -4.58 -0.82 -10.40
N GLN A 83 -5.53 -0.55 -9.52
CA GLN A 83 -6.40 0.63 -9.52
C GLN A 83 -6.31 1.27 -8.13
N ASP A 84 -6.49 2.59 -8.01
CA ASP A 84 -6.57 3.26 -6.70
C ASP A 84 -7.68 2.60 -5.86
N PRO A 85 -7.37 2.03 -4.68
CA PRO A 85 -8.36 1.39 -3.82
C PRO A 85 -9.52 2.32 -3.42
N LYS A 86 -9.31 3.64 -3.37
CA LYS A 86 -10.37 4.63 -3.13
C LYS A 86 -11.30 4.80 -4.32
N ALA A 87 -10.79 4.63 -5.54
CA ALA A 87 -11.57 4.63 -6.78
C ALA A 87 -12.18 3.26 -7.12
N ARG A 88 -11.82 2.20 -6.37
CA ARG A 88 -12.43 0.86 -6.45
C ARG A 88 -13.77 0.79 -5.72
N ASP A 89 -14.05 1.66 -4.75
CA ASP A 89 -15.22 1.54 -3.88
C ASP A 89 -16.53 1.36 -4.68
N GLY A 90 -17.28 0.29 -4.36
CA GLY A 90 -18.48 -0.14 -5.09
C GLY A 90 -18.29 -0.87 -6.42
N LYS A 91 -17.07 -1.09 -6.95
CA LYS A 91 -16.85 -1.89 -8.18
C LYS A 91 -16.76 -3.40 -7.88
N PRO A 92 -17.71 -4.24 -8.34
CA PRO A 92 -17.65 -5.67 -8.11
C PRO A 92 -16.54 -6.33 -8.95
N CYS A 93 -15.77 -7.23 -8.32
CA CYS A 93 -14.97 -8.21 -9.07
C CYS A 93 -15.93 -9.17 -9.79
N LYS A 94 -15.69 -9.46 -11.07
CA LYS A 94 -16.51 -10.39 -11.88
C LYS A 94 -15.88 -11.78 -11.97
N GLY A 95 -14.62 -11.92 -11.57
CA GLY A 95 -13.85 -13.16 -11.60
C GLY A 95 -12.36 -12.87 -11.77
N GLY A 96 -11.57 -13.89 -12.04
CA GLY A 96 -10.12 -13.73 -12.22
C GLY A 96 -9.48 -14.85 -13.04
N PHE A 97 -8.15 -14.83 -13.11
CA PHE A 97 -7.37 -15.87 -13.79
C PHE A 97 -6.03 -16.14 -13.07
N LEU A 98 -5.54 -17.38 -13.15
CA LEU A 98 -4.33 -17.86 -12.46
C LEU A 98 -3.11 -17.89 -13.38
N LEU A 99 -2.18 -16.93 -13.24
CA LEU A 99 -0.89 -16.98 -13.93
C LEU A 99 0.11 -17.81 -13.11
N HIS A 100 0.80 -18.77 -13.72
CA HIS A 100 1.93 -19.42 -13.05
C HIS A 100 3.21 -18.63 -13.30
N CYS A 101 3.81 -18.04 -12.26
CA CYS A 101 5.12 -17.40 -12.37
C CYS A 101 6.22 -18.27 -11.73
N PRO A 102 7.29 -18.66 -12.45
CA PRO A 102 8.35 -19.51 -11.89
C PRO A 102 9.05 -18.93 -10.65
N ARG A 103 9.07 -17.60 -10.48
CA ARG A 103 9.72 -16.91 -9.35
C ARG A 103 8.77 -16.58 -8.20
N GLN A 104 7.46 -16.40 -8.46
CA GLN A 104 6.47 -15.99 -7.44
C GLN A 104 5.41 -17.06 -7.13
N GLY A 105 5.37 -18.18 -7.85
CA GLY A 105 4.32 -19.19 -7.74
C GLY A 105 3.06 -18.82 -8.53
N GLU A 106 1.91 -19.34 -8.10
CA GLU A 106 0.62 -18.96 -8.68
C GLU A 106 0.19 -17.55 -8.25
N LEU A 107 -0.26 -16.77 -9.22
CA LEU A 107 -0.77 -15.41 -9.07
C LEU A 107 -2.23 -15.38 -9.52
N LEU A 108 -3.15 -15.04 -8.63
CA LEU A 108 -4.56 -14.82 -8.99
C LEU A 108 -4.76 -13.35 -9.35
N PHE A 109 -5.12 -13.07 -10.59
CA PHE A 109 -5.46 -11.73 -11.05
C PHE A 109 -6.97 -11.51 -11.00
N ASP A 110 -7.40 -10.57 -10.16
CA ASP A 110 -8.77 -10.08 -10.02
C ASP A 110 -9.16 -9.22 -11.23
N THR A 111 -10.37 -9.39 -11.78
CA THR A 111 -10.84 -8.64 -12.96
C THR A 111 -12.21 -7.98 -12.77
N ASP A 112 -12.36 -6.81 -13.36
CA ASP A 112 -13.63 -6.09 -13.44
C ASP A 112 -14.55 -6.64 -14.54
N LYS A 113 -15.72 -6.01 -14.69
CA LYS A 113 -16.75 -6.48 -15.61
C LYS A 113 -16.34 -6.47 -17.08
N ASP A 114 -15.38 -5.60 -17.42
CA ASP A 114 -14.89 -5.28 -18.77
C ASP A 114 -13.53 -5.96 -19.06
N GLY A 115 -13.01 -6.74 -18.11
CA GLY A 115 -11.74 -7.47 -18.23
C GLY A 115 -10.51 -6.65 -17.84
N GLY A 116 -10.68 -5.47 -17.24
CA GLY A 116 -9.61 -4.72 -16.61
C GLY A 116 -9.14 -5.44 -15.35
N ILE A 117 -7.82 -5.50 -15.13
CA ILE A 117 -7.25 -6.08 -13.90
C ILE A 117 -7.45 -5.08 -12.76
N ILE A 118 -7.94 -5.57 -11.62
CA ILE A 118 -8.15 -4.78 -10.39
C ILE A 118 -7.00 -5.00 -9.41
N GLY A 119 -6.52 -6.24 -9.27
CA GLY A 119 -5.48 -6.60 -8.31
C GLY A 119 -4.86 -7.96 -8.56
N VAL A 120 -3.94 -8.35 -7.68
CA VAL A 120 -3.25 -9.63 -7.67
C VAL A 120 -3.11 -10.18 -6.25
N GLU A 121 -3.38 -11.47 -6.11
CA GLU A 121 -3.03 -12.26 -4.92
C GLU A 121 -1.84 -13.16 -5.23
N TYR A 122 -0.81 -13.11 -4.37
CA TYR A 122 0.37 -13.97 -4.46
C TYR A 122 0.08 -15.26 -3.68
N LEU A 123 -0.64 -16.20 -4.29
CA LEU A 123 -1.21 -17.36 -3.59
C LEU A 123 -0.17 -18.20 -2.84
N ALA A 124 1.05 -18.30 -3.37
CA ALA A 124 2.15 -19.01 -2.69
C ALA A 124 2.52 -18.40 -1.33
N ILE A 125 2.35 -17.08 -1.14
CA ILE A 125 2.59 -16.36 0.13
C ILE A 125 1.37 -16.48 1.03
N VAL A 126 0.18 -16.21 0.48
CA VAL A 126 -1.10 -16.26 1.19
C VAL A 126 -1.36 -17.64 1.79
N LEU A 127 -1.20 -18.71 1.00
CA LEU A 127 -1.45 -20.09 1.43
C LEU A 127 -0.42 -20.61 2.45
N ARG A 128 0.78 -20.04 2.51
CA ARG A 128 1.77 -20.34 3.57
C ARG A 128 1.53 -19.53 4.85
N GLY A 129 0.65 -18.53 4.82
CA GLY A 129 0.43 -17.62 5.95
C GLY A 129 1.63 -16.71 6.24
N GLU A 130 2.45 -16.47 5.20
CA GLU A 130 3.64 -15.60 5.18
C GLU A 130 3.28 -14.15 4.79
N GLU A 131 2.01 -13.76 5.00
CA GLU A 131 1.56 -12.39 4.79
C GLU A 131 2.15 -11.47 5.86
N GLU A 132 2.94 -10.50 5.42
CA GLU A 132 3.42 -9.37 6.22
C GLU A 132 2.77 -8.09 5.71
N GLU A 133 2.25 -7.27 6.64
CA GLU A 133 1.78 -5.93 6.30
C GLU A 133 2.97 -5.10 5.81
N VAL A 134 2.86 -4.42 4.66
CA VAL A 134 3.91 -3.50 4.23
C VAL A 134 3.86 -2.29 5.16
N GLU A 135 4.91 -2.08 5.96
CA GLU A 135 5.00 -0.84 6.73
C GLU A 135 4.95 0.36 5.76
N PRO A 136 4.07 1.35 6.01
CA PRO A 136 4.00 2.52 5.15
C PRO A 136 5.34 3.24 5.21
N VAL A 137 6.09 3.22 4.10
CA VAL A 137 7.32 4.01 4.00
C VAL A 137 6.97 5.43 4.39
N PRO A 138 7.59 6.01 5.44
CA PRO A 138 7.23 7.33 5.90
C PRO A 138 7.40 8.27 4.72
N VAL A 139 6.29 8.87 4.27
CA VAL A 139 6.29 9.78 3.12
C VAL A 139 7.26 10.89 3.47
N MET A 140 8.48 10.77 2.92
CA MET A 140 9.56 11.70 3.19
C MET A 140 9.05 13.01 2.63
N ARG A 141 8.60 13.92 3.52
CA ARG A 141 8.03 15.20 3.11
C ARG A 141 9.06 15.80 2.17
N ILE A 142 8.71 15.92 0.89
CA ILE A 142 9.48 16.69 -0.08
C ILE A 142 9.29 18.14 0.36
N VAL A 143 10.08 18.54 1.35
CA VAL A 143 10.32 19.93 1.71
C VAL A 143 10.84 20.52 0.41
N HIS A 144 9.98 21.29 -0.25
CA HIS A 144 10.35 21.93 -1.50
C HIS A 144 11.56 22.81 -1.18
N TRP A 145 12.73 22.40 -1.65
CA TRP A 145 13.92 23.21 -1.51
C TRP A 145 13.74 24.41 -2.44
N ILE A 146 13.32 25.53 -1.86
CA ILE A 146 13.23 26.80 -2.57
C ILE A 146 14.64 27.40 -2.57
N PRO A 147 15.31 27.54 -3.73
CA PRO A 147 16.59 28.23 -3.79
C PRO A 147 16.42 29.65 -3.24
N GLY A 148 17.13 29.96 -2.16
CA GLY A 148 17.09 31.28 -1.51
C GLY A 148 16.46 31.34 -0.12
N GLN A 149 15.77 30.29 0.37
CA GLN A 149 15.46 30.22 1.80
C GLN A 149 16.72 29.86 2.60
N ALA A 150 17.36 30.88 3.16
CA ALA A 150 18.37 30.69 4.19
C ALA A 150 17.75 29.92 5.37
N ARG A 151 18.51 28.95 5.91
CA ARG A 151 18.14 28.31 7.17
C ARG A 151 18.20 29.36 8.26
N ASP A 152 17.07 29.61 8.92
CA ASP A 152 17.08 30.19 10.26
C ASP A 152 17.49 29.07 11.23
N ASP A 153 18.78 28.72 11.22
CA ASP A 153 19.34 27.81 12.22
C ASP A 153 19.40 28.58 13.54
N GLY A 154 18.31 28.49 14.31
CA GLY A 154 18.01 29.27 15.51
C GLY A 154 18.97 29.12 16.68
N ARG A 155 20.26 29.39 16.44
CA ARG A 155 21.31 29.52 17.43
C ARG A 155 21.01 30.77 18.24
N PRO A 156 21.00 30.69 19.58
CA PRO A 156 20.90 31.89 20.39
C PRO A 156 22.09 32.82 20.05
N ARG A 157 21.79 34.10 19.79
CA ARG A 157 22.83 35.11 19.60
C ARG A 157 23.63 35.22 20.89
N LEU A 158 24.84 34.67 20.89
CA LEU A 158 25.79 34.85 21.99
C LEU A 158 25.98 36.35 22.23
N GLY A 159 25.86 36.75 23.49
CA GLY A 159 25.78 38.16 23.87
C GLY A 159 27.03 38.93 23.47
N ARG A 160 26.86 40.21 23.11
CA ARG A 160 27.98 41.15 23.10
C ARG A 160 28.47 41.31 24.53
N GLU A 161 29.74 41.00 24.77
CA GLU A 161 30.40 41.34 26.03
C GLU A 161 30.36 42.87 26.25
N PRO A 162 30.13 43.34 27.48
CA PRO A 162 30.26 44.75 27.80
C PRO A 162 31.73 45.16 27.74
N ARG A 163 32.05 46.18 26.94
CA ARG A 163 33.38 46.81 27.00
C ARG A 163 33.55 47.49 28.35
N MET A 164 34.49 47.00 29.17
CA MET A 164 34.94 47.76 30.34
C MET A 164 35.77 48.96 29.87
N HIS A 165 35.45 50.14 30.42
CA HIS A 165 36.26 51.34 30.27
C HIS A 165 37.29 51.41 31.39
N THR A 166 38.52 50.97 31.07
CA THR A 166 39.77 51.61 31.49
C THR A 166 40.13 52.66 30.43
N ASP A 167 40.90 53.74 30.59
CA ASP A 167 41.36 54.59 31.72
C ASP A 167 41.53 56.02 31.08
N GLU A 168 42.08 57.11 31.64
CA GLU A 168 42.87 57.39 32.85
C GLU A 168 42.61 58.87 33.28
N HIS A 169 43.30 59.38 34.30
CA HIS A 169 43.32 60.82 34.64
C HIS A 169 44.26 61.63 33.72
N ARG A 170 43.84 62.84 33.33
CA ARG A 170 44.69 64.03 33.44
C ARG A 170 43.91 65.33 33.49
#